data_AF-A0A0F3MJU2-F1
#
_entry.id   AF-A0A0F3MJU2-F1
#
_cell.length_a   1.000
_cell.length_b   1.000
_cell.length_c   1.000
_cell.angle_alpha   90.00
_cell.angle_beta   90.00
_cell.angle_gamma   90.00
#
_symmetry.space_group_name_H-M   'P 1'
#
loop_
_entity.id
_entity.type
_entity.pdbx_description
1 polymer ?
#
loop_
_entity_poly.entity_id
_entity_poly.type
_entity_poly.pdbx_seq_one_letter_code
_entity_poly.pdbx_strand_id
1 'polypeptide(L)'
;MRANPKLAGFVDEDWKLLQSIYSNPPYYSEVAMYSPNVSGVIGRLMIDPFTLLLTSTNAKDYQVIEDHMAMGVSESINDILQERGIIQ
;
A
#
# COMPACT_ATOMS: atom_id res chain seq x y z
N MET A 1 -19.10 17.35 2.15
CA MET A 1 -18.15 16.96 3.22
C MET A 1 -17.86 18.05 4.28
N ARG A 2 -18.49 19.25 4.28
CA ARG A 2 -18.14 20.36 5.22
C ARG A 2 -19.26 20.86 6.16
N ALA A 3 -20.41 20.18 6.29
CA ALA A 3 -21.63 20.84 6.80
C ALA A 3 -22.45 20.08 7.86
N ASN A 4 -21.84 19.25 8.73
CA ASN A 4 -22.56 18.67 9.87
C ASN A 4 -21.85 18.95 11.21
N PRO A 5 -22.44 19.77 12.11
CA PRO A 5 -21.77 20.24 13.33
C PRO A 5 -21.56 19.17 14.40
N LYS A 6 -22.30 18.05 14.37
CA LYS A 6 -22.08 16.92 15.29
C LYS A 6 -20.86 16.06 14.93
N LEU A 7 -20.25 16.33 13.78
CA LEU A 7 -19.11 15.60 13.22
C LEU A 7 -17.80 16.42 13.26
N ALA A 8 -17.83 17.68 13.71
CA ALA A 8 -16.68 18.59 13.71
C ALA A 8 -15.54 18.17 14.68
N GLY A 9 -15.84 17.42 15.74
CA GLY A 9 -14.85 17.01 16.75
C GLY A 9 -14.16 15.67 16.50
N PHE A 10 -14.71 14.81 15.63
CA PHE A 10 -14.22 13.44 15.40
C PHE A 10 -13.93 13.14 13.92
N VAL A 11 -14.58 13.82 12.98
CA VAL A 11 -14.25 13.71 11.54
C VAL A 11 -12.94 14.42 11.20
N ASP A 12 -12.43 15.26 12.12
CA ASP A 12 -11.09 15.84 12.05
C ASP A 12 -9.96 14.87 12.42
N GLU A 13 -10.23 13.77 13.14
CA GLU A 13 -9.19 12.89 13.71
C GLU A 13 -9.12 11.52 13.01
N ASP A 14 -10.24 10.84 12.73
CA ASP A 14 -10.20 9.47 12.14
C ASP A 14 -10.22 9.45 10.60
N TRP A 15 -10.94 10.38 9.97
CA TRP A 15 -11.00 10.47 8.49
C TRP A 15 -9.73 11.04 7.87
N LYS A 16 -8.95 11.83 8.64
CA LYS A 16 -7.61 12.27 8.22
C LYS A 16 -6.62 11.13 8.18
N LEU A 17 -6.75 10.11 9.05
CA LEU A 17 -5.81 8.98 9.07
C LEU A 17 -5.87 8.16 7.78
N LEU A 18 -7.06 8.03 7.17
CA LEU A 18 -7.24 7.35 5.89
C LEU A 18 -6.90 8.23 4.68
N GLN A 19 -7.01 9.56 4.79
CA GLN A 19 -6.60 10.50 3.73
C GLN A 19 -5.11 10.84 3.75
N SER A 20 -4.38 10.52 4.81
CA SER A 20 -2.95 10.77 4.91
C SER A 20 -2.09 9.68 4.27
N ILE A 21 -2.70 8.59 3.79
CA ILE A 21 -1.98 7.52 3.12
C ILE A 21 -1.62 7.96 1.70
N TYR A 22 -0.34 8.24 1.48
CA TYR A 22 0.22 8.54 0.17
C TYR A 22 1.11 7.40 -0.29
N SER A 23 0.69 6.68 -1.31
CA SER A 23 1.51 5.64 -1.93
C SER A 23 2.38 6.22 -3.04
N ASN A 24 3.68 5.89 -3.01
CA ASN A 24 4.63 6.14 -4.09
C ASN A 24 5.21 4.80 -4.59
N PRO A 25 4.42 3.96 -5.28
CA PRO A 25 4.91 2.68 -5.77
C PRO A 25 6.06 2.86 -6.78
N PRO A 26 7.06 1.96 -6.79
CA PRO A 26 7.19 0.78 -5.93
C PRO A 26 7.93 1.05 -4.60
N TYR A 27 8.26 2.31 -4.28
CA TYR A 27 9.26 2.64 -3.26
C TYR A 27 8.74 2.58 -1.82
N TYR A 28 7.60 3.22 -1.53
CA TYR A 28 7.03 3.26 -0.18
C TYR A 28 5.58 3.74 -0.20
N SER A 29 4.88 3.54 0.92
CA SER A 29 3.67 4.28 1.27
C SER A 29 3.91 5.08 2.55
N GLU A 30 3.47 6.33 2.57
CA GLU A 30 3.54 7.23 3.72
C GLU A 30 2.18 7.38 4.36
N VAL A 31 2.14 7.55 5.68
CA VAL A 31 0.93 7.87 6.45
C VAL A 31 1.25 8.94 7.48
N ALA A 32 0.40 9.96 7.59
CA ALA A 32 0.48 10.90 8.71
C ALA A 32 -0.41 10.38 9.86
N MET A 33 0.19 10.16 11.02
CA MET A 33 -0.47 9.62 12.21
C MET A 33 -0.69 10.73 13.24
N TYR A 34 -1.93 10.81 13.72
CA TYR A 34 -2.35 11.72 14.79
C TYR A 34 -3.01 10.90 15.89
N SER A 35 -2.63 11.15 17.14
CA SER A 35 -3.26 10.56 18.33
C SER A 35 -3.10 11.49 19.54
N PRO A 36 -3.79 11.26 20.67
CA PRO A 36 -3.72 12.13 21.84
C PRO A 36 -2.30 12.44 22.36
N ASN A 37 -1.30 11.61 22.01
CA ASN A 37 0.11 11.81 22.35
C ASN A 37 1.06 11.85 21.13
N VAL A 38 0.51 11.81 19.91
CA VAL A 38 1.29 11.79 18.66
C VAL A 38 0.81 12.95 17.79
N SER A 39 1.56 14.05 17.82
CA SER A 39 1.24 15.25 17.03
C SER A 39 1.90 15.19 15.66
N GLY A 40 1.29 14.45 14.72
CA GLY A 40 1.64 14.51 13.30
C GLY A 40 2.98 13.85 12.92
N VAL A 41 3.15 12.58 13.28
CA VAL A 41 4.31 11.78 12.86
C VAL A 41 4.06 11.17 11.48
N ILE A 42 5.07 11.20 10.61
CA ILE A 42 5.04 10.51 9.32
C ILE A 42 5.58 9.09 9.51
N GLY A 43 4.74 8.09 9.28
CA GLY A 43 5.14 6.69 9.13
C GLY A 43 5.43 6.37 7.67
N ARG A 44 6.47 5.58 7.42
CA ARG A 44 6.79 5.02 6.10
C ARG A 44 6.70 3.51 6.16
N LEU A 45 5.95 2.94 5.24
CA LEU A 45 5.89 1.51 4.99
C LEU A 45 6.65 1.21 3.70
N MET A 46 7.75 0.47 3.84
CA MET A 46 8.53 -0.06 2.73
C MET A 46 8.31 -1.57 2.70
N ILE A 47 7.79 -2.07 1.60
CA ILE A 47 7.57 -3.51 1.38
C ILE A 47 8.46 -3.92 0.21
N ASP A 48 9.12 -5.07 0.33
CA ASP A 48 9.91 -5.58 -0.77
C ASP A 48 9.00 -5.95 -1.98
N PRO A 49 9.50 -5.88 -3.21
CA PRO A 49 8.70 -6.11 -4.40
C PRO A 49 7.99 -7.48 -4.47
N PHE A 50 8.58 -8.52 -3.86
CA PHE A 50 7.97 -9.84 -3.82
C PHE A 50 6.74 -9.83 -2.92
N THR A 51 6.86 -9.35 -1.69
CA THR A 51 5.73 -9.24 -0.75
C THR A 51 4.65 -8.30 -1.28
N LEU A 52 5.04 -7.23 -1.99
CA LEU A 52 4.10 -6.31 -2.63
C LEU A 52 3.23 -7.02 -3.69
N LEU A 53 3.82 -7.86 -4.54
CA LEU A 53 3.08 -8.66 -5.53
C LEU A 53 2.23 -9.75 -4.87
N LEU A 54 2.79 -10.45 -3.87
CA LEU A 54 2.11 -11.51 -3.13
C LEU A 54 0.83 -11.02 -2.42
N THR A 55 0.84 -9.78 -1.94
CA THR A 55 -0.28 -9.17 -1.19
C THR A 55 -1.10 -8.19 -2.03
N SER A 56 -0.80 -8.06 -3.32
CA SER A 56 -1.46 -7.09 -4.19
C SER A 56 -2.95 -7.41 -4.34
N THR A 57 -3.77 -6.37 -4.25
CA THR A 57 -5.21 -6.45 -4.57
C THR A 57 -5.51 -5.92 -5.99
N ASN A 58 -4.47 -5.58 -6.77
CA ASN A 58 -4.60 -5.06 -8.12
C ASN A 58 -4.89 -6.20 -9.10
N ALA A 59 -6.00 -6.12 -9.82
CA ALA A 59 -6.41 -7.13 -10.81
C ALA A 59 -5.35 -7.40 -11.89
N LYS A 60 -4.52 -6.40 -12.26
CA LYS A 60 -3.43 -6.59 -13.22
C LYS A 60 -2.33 -7.48 -12.67
N ASP A 61 -2.00 -7.35 -11.39
CA ASP A 61 -0.98 -8.19 -10.77
C ASP A 61 -1.50 -9.63 -10.66
N TYR A 62 -2.78 -9.82 -10.33
CA TYR A 62 -3.40 -11.15 -10.36
C TYR A 62 -3.30 -11.82 -11.73
N GLN A 63 -3.66 -11.11 -12.80
CA GLN A 63 -3.60 -11.69 -14.15
C GLN A 63 -2.17 -12.10 -14.52
N VAL A 64 -1.19 -11.23 -14.26
CA VAL A 64 0.21 -11.53 -14.59
C VAL A 64 0.73 -12.72 -13.76
N ILE A 65 0.36 -12.81 -12.48
CA ILE A 65 0.70 -13.99 -11.67
C ILE A 65 0.04 -15.25 -12.25
N GLU A 66 -1.27 -15.21 -12.55
CA GLU A 66 -1.98 -16.35 -13.18
C GLU A 66 -1.33 -16.82 -14.48
N ASP A 67 -0.87 -15.89 -15.32
CA ASP A 67 -0.18 -16.22 -16.57
C ASP A 67 1.12 -17.02 -16.32
N HIS A 68 1.74 -16.84 -15.15
CA HIS A 68 2.97 -17.52 -14.73
C HIS A 68 2.73 -18.70 -13.76
N MET A 69 1.49 -18.97 -13.34
CA MET A 69 1.15 -19.90 -12.25
C MET A 69 1.54 -21.37 -12.49
N ALA A 70 1.88 -21.75 -13.72
CA ALA A 70 2.37 -23.09 -14.04
C ALA A 70 3.62 -23.49 -13.24
N MET A 71 4.37 -22.52 -12.72
CA MET A 71 5.60 -22.72 -11.96
C MET A 71 5.42 -22.67 -10.43
N GLY A 72 4.23 -22.33 -9.94
CA GLY A 72 3.96 -22.09 -8.52
C GLY A 72 4.11 -20.62 -8.12
N VAL A 73 3.34 -20.15 -7.12
CA VAL A 73 3.19 -18.72 -6.80
C VAL A 73 4.53 -18.00 -6.57
N SER A 74 5.43 -18.60 -5.81
CA SER A 74 6.71 -17.97 -5.47
C SER A 74 7.61 -17.83 -6.69
N GLU A 75 7.71 -18.89 -7.50
CA GLU A 75 8.46 -18.92 -8.74
C GLU A 75 7.88 -17.94 -9.76
N SER A 76 6.55 -17.90 -9.91
CA SER A 76 5.85 -16.94 -10.75
C SER A 76 6.19 -15.50 -10.38
N ILE A 77 6.17 -15.16 -9.08
CA ILE A 77 6.52 -13.81 -8.62
C ILE A 77 7.99 -13.50 -8.90
N ASN A 78 8.91 -14.45 -8.68
CA ASN A 78 10.33 -14.24 -8.97
C ASN A 78 10.60 -14.00 -10.46
N ASP A 79 9.95 -14.77 -11.35
CA ASP A 79 10.05 -14.57 -12.80
C ASP A 79 9.55 -13.17 -13.18
N ILE A 80 8.40 -12.74 -12.66
CA ILE A 80 7.87 -11.39 -12.88
C ILE A 80 8.86 -10.31 -12.41
N LEU A 81 9.52 -10.53 -11.27
CA LEU A 81 10.52 -9.59 -10.76
C LEU A 81 11.79 -9.57 -11.61
N GLN A 82 12.22 -10.71 -12.17
CA GLN A 82 13.31 -10.79 -13.13
C GLN A 82 12.97 -10.07 -14.44
N GLU A 83 11.77 -10.30 -15.00
CA GLU A 83 11.29 -9.62 -16.21
C GLU A 83 11.24 -8.10 -16.05
N ARG A 84 10.88 -7.63 -14.84
CA ARG A 84 10.86 -6.21 -14.47
C ARG A 84 12.26 -5.65 -14.15
N GLY A 85 13.31 -6.46 -14.16
CA GLY A 85 14.69 -6.06 -13.87
C GLY A 85 14.93 -5.65 -12.41
N ILE A 86 14.10 -6.15 -11.49
CA ILE A 86 14.17 -5.82 -10.05
C ILE A 86 15.15 -6.74 -9.32
N ILE A 87 15.22 -8.00 -9.74
CA ILE A 87 16.16 -9.01 -9.24
C ILE A 87 16.93 -9.62 -10.43
N GLN A 88 18.11 -10.20 -10.16
CA GLN A 88 18.96 -10.86 -11.14
C GLN A 88 18.93 -12.37 -10.95
#